data_AF-A0A9P3PNC5-F1
#
_entry.id   AF-A0A9P3PNC5-F1
#
_cell.length_a   1.000
_cell.length_b   1.000
_cell.length_c   1.000
_cell.angle_alpha   90.00
_cell.angle_beta   90.00
_cell.angle_gamma   90.00
#
_symmetry.space_group_name_H-M   'P 1'
#
loop_
_entity.id
_entity.type
_entity.pdbx_description
1 polymer ?
#
loop_
_entity_poly.entity_id
_entity_poly.type
_entity_poly.pdbx_seq_one_letter_code
_entity_poly.pdbx_strand_id
1 'polypeptide(L)'
;MDLGAYESVTFVGRPFPLEEAHEHFSRLRRWGLTFIRFLVTWEAIEHAGPGIYDMQYLTYVRKLLSLLPQYGMTAFVSIHQDVWSRYSGGSGAPAWTLELAGFDLEALEETGAAWLAGVKGGGHVDSERGVWPCGYTKLAAATMATLFWAGDTFAPRLLVKDKDGKSVPIQQFLQNAYLAMSELLARTVGDLDGVLGFEMMNEPHRGYIDLQSFHSWDYNTGLHLSYYPTALQSFQLGAGHPTEVAVWTRSFPMPTRRPRGKCIWAMHDVWGWDVVKNAGVVLREHYFMKHSVTGKKID
;
A
#
# COMPACT_ATOMS: atom_id res chain seq x y z
N MET A 1 15.84 10.33 2.58
CA MET A 1 16.59 9.27 1.89
C MET A 1 15.76 8.90 0.68
N ASP A 2 16.31 9.22 -0.49
CA ASP A 2 15.68 9.05 -1.80
C ASP A 2 15.26 7.59 -2.00
N LEU A 3 14.06 7.34 -2.55
CA LEU A 3 13.69 5.98 -2.98
C LEU A 3 14.58 5.51 -4.15
N GLY A 4 15.49 6.38 -4.61
CA GLY A 4 16.37 6.21 -5.75
C GLY A 4 15.62 6.53 -7.03
N ALA A 5 16.34 7.01 -8.05
CA ALA A 5 15.82 7.10 -9.41
C ALA A 5 15.31 5.71 -9.84
N TYR A 6 13.99 5.55 -9.89
CA TYR A 6 13.34 4.26 -10.14
C TYR A 6 13.70 3.71 -11.52
N GLU A 7 14.14 4.58 -12.42
CA GLU A 7 14.58 4.25 -13.78
C GLU A 7 15.89 3.45 -13.79
N SER A 8 16.65 3.49 -12.71
CA SER A 8 17.98 2.88 -12.59
C SER A 8 18.07 1.75 -11.55
N VAL A 9 16.95 1.39 -10.93
CA VAL A 9 16.90 0.31 -9.94
C VAL A 9 17.19 -1.03 -10.61
N THR A 10 17.75 -1.99 -9.87
CA THR A 10 17.87 -3.37 -10.35
C THR A 10 17.41 -4.35 -9.29
N PHE A 11 16.77 -5.41 -9.75
CA PHE A 11 16.31 -6.53 -8.92
C PHE A 11 17.10 -7.82 -9.22
N VAL A 12 18.11 -7.75 -10.08
CA VAL A 12 19.02 -8.87 -10.34
C VAL A 12 19.71 -9.27 -9.03
N GLY A 13 19.74 -10.57 -8.73
CA GLY A 13 20.33 -11.06 -7.48
C GLY A 13 19.48 -10.80 -6.23
N ARG A 14 18.19 -10.46 -6.39
CA ARG A 14 17.23 -10.42 -5.29
C ARG A 14 16.29 -11.64 -5.37
N PRO A 15 15.99 -12.32 -4.25
CA PRO A 15 16.41 -11.98 -2.88
C PRO A 15 17.87 -12.34 -2.54
N PHE A 16 18.54 -13.13 -3.38
CA PHE A 16 19.95 -13.52 -3.19
C PHE A 16 20.69 -13.72 -4.54
N PRO A 17 22.03 -13.61 -4.58
CA PRO A 17 22.84 -13.87 -5.78
C PRO A 17 22.70 -15.32 -6.29
N LEU A 18 22.86 -15.53 -7.60
CA LEU A 18 22.61 -16.85 -8.22
C LEU A 18 23.54 -17.95 -7.66
N GLU A 19 24.76 -17.59 -7.27
CA GLU A 19 25.75 -18.48 -6.66
C GLU A 19 25.30 -19.05 -5.31
N GLU A 20 24.44 -18.34 -4.57
CA GLU A 20 23.88 -18.79 -3.28
C GLU A 20 22.65 -19.70 -3.46
N ALA A 21 22.09 -19.80 -4.68
CA ALA A 21 20.87 -20.55 -4.96
C ALA A 21 20.96 -22.02 -4.55
N HIS A 22 22.10 -22.66 -4.80
CA HIS A 22 22.32 -24.06 -4.45
C HIS A 22 22.24 -24.31 -2.94
N GLU A 23 22.74 -23.37 -2.13
CA GLU A 23 22.66 -23.47 -0.67
C GLU A 23 21.20 -23.33 -0.20
N HIS A 24 20.49 -22.32 -0.70
CA HIS A 24 19.09 -22.08 -0.34
C HIS A 24 18.17 -23.24 -0.74
N PHE A 25 18.29 -23.77 -1.95
CA PHE A 25 17.49 -24.90 -2.40
C PHE A 25 17.85 -26.21 -1.67
N SER A 26 19.13 -26.44 -1.35
CA SER A 26 19.53 -27.56 -0.50
C SER A 26 18.88 -27.48 0.89
N ARG A 27 18.82 -26.28 1.47
CA ARG A 27 18.21 -26.03 2.78
C ARG A 27 16.70 -26.29 2.77
N LEU A 28 15.97 -25.73 1.79
CA LEU A 28 14.53 -25.96 1.63
C LEU A 28 14.22 -27.45 1.43
N ARG A 29 15.04 -28.16 0.63
CA ARG A 29 14.90 -29.61 0.40
C ARG A 29 15.10 -30.39 1.70
N ARG A 30 16.09 -30.01 2.51
CA ARG A 30 16.37 -30.65 3.80
C ARG A 30 15.23 -30.47 4.80
N TRP A 31 14.47 -29.38 4.69
CA TRP A 31 13.23 -29.16 5.45
C TRP A 31 12.02 -29.90 4.90
N GLY A 32 12.15 -30.62 3.78
CA GLY A 32 11.08 -31.39 3.16
C GLY A 32 10.13 -30.57 2.27
N LEU A 33 10.51 -29.33 1.93
CA LEU A 33 9.71 -28.47 1.06
C LEU A 33 9.96 -28.82 -0.41
N THR A 34 8.88 -28.97 -1.19
CA THR A 34 8.91 -29.37 -2.62
C THR A 34 8.26 -28.36 -3.55
N PHE A 35 7.65 -27.31 -2.99
CA PHE A 35 6.86 -26.34 -3.73
C PHE A 35 7.16 -24.92 -3.25
N ILE A 36 7.33 -24.00 -4.20
CA ILE A 36 7.67 -22.60 -3.95
C ILE A 36 6.63 -21.71 -4.63
N ARG A 37 6.01 -20.80 -3.86
CA ARG A 37 5.34 -19.64 -4.46
C ARG A 37 6.41 -18.59 -4.76
N PHE A 38 6.83 -18.50 -6.02
CA PHE A 38 7.93 -17.64 -6.42
C PHE A 38 7.42 -16.26 -6.80
N LEU A 39 7.80 -15.23 -6.03
CA LEU A 39 7.28 -13.88 -6.19
C LEU A 39 8.10 -13.09 -7.22
N VAL A 40 7.39 -12.44 -8.14
CA VAL A 40 7.94 -11.46 -9.08
C VAL A 40 7.06 -10.23 -9.02
N THR A 41 7.62 -9.03 -9.00
CA THR A 41 6.82 -7.79 -9.09
C THR A 41 6.84 -7.25 -10.51
N TRP A 42 5.79 -6.52 -10.90
CA TRP A 42 5.75 -5.81 -12.18
C TRP A 42 6.95 -4.85 -12.29
N GLU A 43 7.24 -4.12 -11.21
CA GLU A 43 8.39 -3.22 -11.12
C GLU A 43 9.72 -3.93 -11.41
N ALA A 44 9.90 -5.16 -10.94
CA ALA A 44 11.15 -5.87 -11.20
C ALA A 44 11.40 -6.15 -12.69
N ILE A 45 10.34 -6.22 -13.49
CA ILE A 45 10.42 -6.46 -14.93
C ILE A 45 10.39 -5.16 -15.73
N GLU A 46 9.69 -4.13 -15.28
CA GLU A 46 9.38 -2.94 -16.10
C GLU A 46 9.54 -1.62 -15.31
N HIS A 47 10.60 -1.48 -14.51
CA HIS A 47 10.83 -0.28 -13.69
C HIS A 47 11.11 0.97 -14.54
N ALA A 48 11.86 0.84 -15.64
CA ALA A 48 12.43 1.98 -16.37
C ALA A 48 11.42 2.79 -17.20
N GLY A 49 10.21 2.26 -17.37
CA GLY A 49 9.16 2.89 -18.15
C GLY A 49 8.34 1.88 -18.93
N PRO A 50 7.20 2.29 -19.48
CA PRO A 50 6.30 1.41 -20.21
C PRO A 50 6.99 0.84 -21.46
N GLY A 51 6.99 -0.49 -21.59
CA GLY A 51 7.63 -1.27 -22.63
C GLY A 51 9.15 -1.41 -22.50
N ILE A 52 9.77 -0.90 -21.43
CA ILE A 52 11.21 -0.98 -21.19
C ILE A 52 11.48 -2.07 -20.15
N TYR A 53 11.73 -3.28 -20.64
CA TYR A 53 11.88 -4.47 -19.80
C TYR A 53 13.31 -4.73 -19.34
N ASP A 54 13.49 -5.08 -18.06
CA ASP A 54 14.76 -5.55 -17.49
C ASP A 54 15.01 -7.02 -17.89
N MET A 55 15.63 -7.19 -19.05
CA MET A 55 15.99 -8.52 -19.57
C MET A 55 17.08 -9.21 -18.73
N GLN A 56 17.87 -8.46 -17.95
CA GLN A 56 18.87 -9.04 -17.06
C GLN A 56 18.19 -9.71 -15.86
N TYR A 57 17.18 -9.06 -15.29
CA TYR A 57 16.35 -9.64 -14.23
C TYR A 57 15.62 -10.90 -14.72
N LEU A 58 14.99 -10.85 -15.90
CA LEU A 58 14.34 -12.01 -16.51
C LEU A 58 15.30 -13.18 -16.75
N THR A 59 16.53 -12.89 -17.20
CA THR A 59 17.59 -13.90 -17.35
C THR A 59 17.98 -14.51 -16.00
N TYR A 60 18.09 -13.69 -14.96
CA TYR A 60 18.37 -14.15 -13.59
C TYR A 60 17.26 -15.07 -13.07
N VAL A 61 15.99 -14.69 -13.20
CA VAL A 61 14.83 -15.50 -12.78
C VAL A 61 14.80 -16.83 -13.52
N ARG A 62 15.00 -16.84 -14.85
CA ARG A 62 15.05 -18.08 -15.64
C ARG A 62 16.15 -19.02 -15.13
N LYS A 63 17.35 -18.51 -14.88
CA LYS A 63 18.47 -19.30 -14.33
C LYS A 63 18.18 -19.85 -12.93
N LEU A 64 17.50 -19.07 -12.10
CA LEU A 64 17.14 -19.50 -10.75
C LEU A 64 16.09 -20.62 -10.78
N LEU A 65 15.03 -20.45 -11.57
CA LEU A 65 13.94 -21.42 -11.68
C LEU A 65 14.35 -22.72 -12.39
N SER A 66 15.32 -22.66 -13.32
CA SER A 66 15.82 -23.86 -14.01
C SER A 66 16.61 -24.81 -13.09
N LEU A 67 17.04 -24.34 -11.90
CA LEU A 67 17.70 -25.18 -10.90
C LEU A 67 16.71 -26.02 -10.08
N LEU A 68 15.44 -25.63 -9.97
CA LEU A 68 14.46 -26.27 -9.08
C LEU A 68 14.32 -27.79 -9.26
N PRO A 69 14.26 -28.34 -10.49
CA PRO A 69 14.15 -29.78 -10.69
C PRO A 69 15.31 -30.57 -10.09
N GLN A 70 16.53 -30.00 -10.06
CA GLN A 70 17.71 -30.65 -9.45
C GLN A 70 17.54 -30.88 -7.95
N TYR A 71 16.65 -30.12 -7.31
CA TYR A 71 16.32 -30.21 -5.89
C TYR A 71 14.98 -30.91 -5.62
N GLY A 72 14.33 -31.45 -6.66
CA GLY A 72 12.98 -32.03 -6.54
C GLY A 72 11.92 -31.00 -6.19
N MET A 73 12.11 -29.75 -6.65
CA MET A 73 11.21 -28.63 -6.37
C MET A 73 10.51 -28.14 -7.62
N THR A 74 9.36 -27.52 -7.40
CA THR A 74 8.58 -26.82 -8.41
C THR A 74 8.14 -25.46 -7.87
N ALA A 75 7.78 -24.55 -8.78
CA ALA A 75 7.35 -23.20 -8.47
C ALA A 75 6.03 -22.85 -9.15
N PHE A 76 5.23 -22.05 -8.43
CA PHE A 76 4.11 -21.30 -8.99
C PHE A 76 4.50 -19.83 -8.97
N VAL A 77 4.63 -19.23 -10.16
CA VAL A 77 5.15 -17.86 -10.30
C VAL A 77 4.02 -16.88 -10.05
N SER A 78 4.17 -16.02 -9.06
CA SER A 78 3.15 -15.08 -8.62
C SER A 78 3.58 -13.66 -8.94
N ILE A 79 2.77 -12.97 -9.74
CA ILE A 79 2.95 -11.53 -9.97
C ILE A 79 2.43 -10.81 -8.73
N HIS A 80 3.35 -10.50 -7.85
CA HIS A 80 3.09 -10.03 -6.50
C HIS A 80 2.92 -8.52 -6.45
N GLN A 81 1.97 -8.08 -5.64
CA GLN A 81 1.81 -6.70 -5.23
C GLN A 81 1.26 -6.66 -3.82
N ASP A 82 1.61 -5.61 -3.10
CA ASP A 82 0.98 -5.18 -1.87
C ASP A 82 0.80 -3.68 -1.95
N VAL A 83 -0.39 -3.17 -1.68
CA VAL A 83 -0.63 -1.72 -1.66
C VAL A 83 -0.16 -1.07 -2.97
N TRP A 84 -0.38 -1.74 -4.11
CA TRP A 84 -0.02 -1.30 -5.46
C TRP A 84 1.49 -1.22 -5.77
N SER A 85 2.27 -0.41 -5.08
CA SER A 85 3.66 -0.05 -5.42
C SER A 85 4.47 0.29 -4.18
N ARG A 86 5.80 0.24 -4.29
CA ARG A 86 6.70 0.77 -3.25
C ARG A 86 6.51 2.28 -3.03
N TYR A 87 6.04 3.01 -4.04
CA TYR A 87 5.69 4.43 -3.95
C TYR A 87 4.32 4.68 -3.29
N SER A 88 3.52 3.65 -3.05
CA SER A 88 2.29 3.74 -2.26
C SER A 88 2.39 3.05 -0.89
N GLY A 89 3.58 2.56 -0.53
CA GLY A 89 3.86 1.99 0.78
C GLY A 89 3.93 0.47 0.85
N GLY A 90 3.93 -0.22 -0.30
CA GLY A 90 4.07 -1.67 -0.38
C GLY A 90 5.04 -2.12 -1.47
N SER A 91 4.58 -2.92 -2.43
CA SER A 91 5.37 -3.47 -3.55
C SER A 91 4.47 -3.78 -4.75
N GLY A 92 5.03 -3.96 -5.95
CA GLY A 92 4.26 -4.44 -7.11
C GLY A 92 4.51 -3.63 -8.36
N ALA A 93 3.63 -2.69 -8.66
CA ALA A 93 3.65 -1.84 -9.84
C ALA A 93 4.82 -0.83 -9.84
N PRO A 94 5.41 -0.56 -11.00
CA PRO A 94 6.47 0.43 -11.15
C PRO A 94 5.98 1.87 -10.92
N ALA A 95 6.89 2.76 -10.56
CA ALA A 95 6.61 4.15 -10.19
C ALA A 95 5.91 4.93 -11.31
N TRP A 96 6.29 4.69 -12.58
CA TRP A 96 5.70 5.36 -13.74
C TRP A 96 4.18 5.18 -13.82
N THR A 97 3.62 4.13 -13.21
CA THR A 97 2.15 3.96 -13.15
C THR A 97 1.47 5.05 -12.33
N LEU A 98 2.10 5.51 -11.25
CA LEU A 98 1.61 6.61 -10.42
C LEU A 98 1.80 7.96 -11.13
N GLU A 99 2.94 8.17 -11.78
CA GLU A 99 3.18 9.40 -12.55
C GLU A 99 2.20 9.55 -13.71
N LEU A 100 1.87 8.46 -14.42
CA LEU A 100 0.83 8.46 -15.45
C LEU A 100 -0.54 8.86 -14.91
N ALA A 101 -0.83 8.53 -13.64
CA ALA A 101 -2.05 8.93 -12.96
C ALA A 101 -2.00 10.37 -12.41
N GLY A 102 -0.87 11.06 -12.55
CA GLY A 102 -0.67 12.46 -12.15
C GLY A 102 -0.16 12.64 -10.72
N PHE A 103 0.35 11.58 -10.07
CA PHE A 103 0.98 11.73 -8.76
C PHE A 103 2.38 12.32 -8.87
N ASP A 104 2.69 13.26 -7.98
CA ASP A 104 4.05 13.67 -7.67
C ASP A 104 4.63 12.70 -6.62
N LEU A 105 5.63 11.91 -7.03
CA LEU A 105 6.24 10.87 -6.18
C LEU A 105 6.92 11.44 -4.93
N GLU A 106 7.38 12.70 -4.98
CA GLU A 106 8.05 13.35 -3.84
C GLU A 106 7.04 13.81 -2.78
N ALA A 107 5.81 14.14 -3.20
CA ALA A 107 4.75 14.66 -2.34
C ALA A 107 3.91 13.57 -1.64
N LEU A 108 4.09 12.28 -1.98
CA LEU A 108 3.20 11.19 -1.52
C LEU A 108 3.18 10.99 -0.01
N GLU A 109 4.33 11.11 0.65
CA GLU A 109 4.42 10.97 2.12
C GLU A 109 3.88 12.21 2.83
N GLU A 110 4.27 13.41 2.35
CA GLU A 110 3.90 14.69 2.96
C GLU A 110 2.39 14.90 2.94
N THR A 111 1.76 14.58 1.82
CA THR A 111 0.29 14.63 1.67
C THR A 111 -0.41 13.47 2.37
N GLY A 112 0.31 12.47 2.90
CA GLY A 112 -0.28 11.27 3.48
C GLY A 112 -1.00 10.37 2.46
N ALA A 113 -0.80 10.62 1.15
CA ALA A 113 -1.30 9.81 0.04
C ALA A 113 -0.70 8.39 0.03
N ALA A 114 0.44 8.21 0.68
CA ALA A 114 1.07 6.92 0.97
C ALA A 114 1.55 6.84 2.43
N TRP A 115 2.06 5.68 2.82
CA TRP A 115 2.89 5.54 4.02
C TRP A 115 4.16 4.79 3.62
N LEU A 116 5.26 5.52 3.49
CA LEU A 116 6.51 5.05 2.91
C LEU A 116 7.55 4.67 3.96
N ALA A 117 7.28 4.94 5.24
CA ALA A 117 8.22 4.62 6.31
C ALA A 117 8.61 3.13 6.29
N GLY A 118 7.65 2.21 6.12
CA GLY A 118 7.93 0.77 6.03
C GLY A 118 8.78 0.34 4.83
N VAL A 119 8.75 1.11 3.74
CA VAL A 119 9.56 0.87 2.54
C VAL A 119 10.97 1.46 2.69
N LYS A 120 11.10 2.59 3.39
CA LYS A 120 12.36 3.31 3.63
C LYS A 120 13.22 2.72 4.77
N GLY A 121 12.92 1.49 5.21
CA GLY A 121 13.62 0.82 6.32
C GLY A 121 13.10 1.17 7.72
N GLY A 122 11.95 1.84 7.82
CA GLY A 122 11.15 1.95 9.05
C GLY A 122 10.21 0.75 9.23
N GLY A 123 9.16 0.90 10.04
CA GLY A 123 8.19 -0.18 10.27
C GLY A 123 8.66 -1.29 11.22
N HIS A 124 9.87 -1.16 11.76
CA HIS A 124 10.49 -2.13 12.67
C HIS A 124 10.29 -1.78 14.16
N VAL A 125 9.69 -0.63 14.46
CA VAL A 125 9.30 -0.25 15.84
C VAL A 125 7.87 -0.70 16.14
N ASP A 126 7.60 -1.03 17.40
CA ASP A 126 6.31 -1.58 17.83
C ASP A 126 5.11 -0.69 17.48
N SER A 127 5.29 0.63 17.48
CA SER A 127 4.24 1.59 17.11
C SER A 127 3.80 1.44 15.65
N GLU A 128 4.70 1.05 14.75
CA GLU A 128 4.50 1.00 13.29
C GLU A 128 4.19 -0.40 12.75
N ARG A 129 4.38 -1.44 13.57
CA ARG A 129 4.17 -2.84 13.17
C ARG A 129 2.76 -3.12 12.63
N GLY A 130 2.63 -3.45 11.35
CA GLY A 130 1.33 -3.73 10.74
C GLY A 130 0.54 -2.48 10.33
N VAL A 131 1.20 -1.32 10.18
CA VAL A 131 0.61 -0.13 9.56
C VAL A 131 0.55 -0.26 8.03
N TRP A 132 1.50 -0.96 7.41
CA TRP A 132 1.59 -1.09 5.94
C TRP A 132 0.28 -1.50 5.25
N PRO A 133 -0.54 -2.45 5.76
CA PRO A 133 -1.78 -2.85 5.09
C PRO A 133 -2.83 -1.73 5.09
N CYS A 134 -2.75 -0.76 6.01
CA CYS A 134 -3.62 0.40 6.03
C CYS A 134 -3.34 1.35 4.85
N GLY A 135 -2.28 1.10 4.08
CA GLY A 135 -1.98 1.80 2.85
C GLY A 135 -3.04 1.59 1.76
N TYR A 136 -3.79 0.48 1.77
CA TYR A 136 -4.85 0.22 0.79
C TYR A 136 -5.97 1.27 0.80
N THR A 137 -6.18 1.94 1.94
CA THR A 137 -7.17 3.03 2.07
C THR A 137 -6.60 4.43 1.81
N LYS A 138 -5.30 4.53 1.52
CA LYS A 138 -4.67 5.81 1.19
C LYS A 138 -4.86 6.15 -0.29
N LEU A 139 -4.73 7.44 -0.59
CA LEU A 139 -5.04 8.00 -1.90
C LEU A 139 -4.36 7.23 -3.04
N ALA A 140 -3.05 7.00 -2.95
CA ALA A 140 -2.27 6.43 -4.05
C ALA A 140 -2.75 5.01 -4.41
N ALA A 141 -2.76 4.08 -3.45
CA ALA A 141 -3.16 2.70 -3.69
C ALA A 141 -4.64 2.57 -4.08
N ALA A 142 -5.54 3.30 -3.40
CA ALA A 142 -6.96 3.24 -3.68
C ALA A 142 -7.30 3.80 -5.07
N THR A 143 -6.68 4.92 -5.46
CA THR A 143 -6.83 5.50 -6.80
C THR A 143 -6.29 4.54 -7.86
N MET A 144 -5.06 4.04 -7.72
CA MET A 144 -4.46 3.17 -8.73
C MET A 144 -5.22 1.87 -8.94
N ALA A 145 -5.68 1.24 -7.87
CA ALA A 145 -6.57 0.08 -7.96
C ALA A 145 -7.88 0.40 -8.71
N THR A 146 -8.48 1.57 -8.45
CA THR A 146 -9.71 2.01 -9.13
C THR A 146 -9.46 2.25 -10.62
N LEU A 147 -8.36 2.92 -10.98
CA LEU A 147 -7.99 3.19 -12.36
C LEU A 147 -7.69 1.90 -13.14
N PHE A 148 -7.02 0.94 -12.51
CA PHE A 148 -6.69 -0.34 -13.13
C PHE A 148 -7.92 -1.21 -13.39
N TRP A 149 -8.89 -1.25 -12.47
CA TRP A 149 -10.05 -2.14 -12.60
C TRP A 149 -11.27 -1.49 -13.26
N ALA A 150 -11.47 -0.19 -13.09
CA ALA A 150 -12.67 0.51 -13.56
C ALA A 150 -12.42 1.98 -13.96
N GLY A 151 -11.19 2.31 -14.40
CA GLY A 151 -10.84 3.65 -14.86
C GLY A 151 -11.68 4.13 -16.05
N ASP A 152 -12.10 3.26 -16.96
CA ASP A 152 -12.98 3.63 -18.08
C ASP A 152 -14.36 4.11 -17.60
N THR A 153 -14.80 3.62 -16.44
CA THR A 153 -16.09 3.99 -15.83
C THR A 153 -15.97 5.22 -14.94
N PHE A 154 -15.00 5.23 -14.02
CA PHE A 154 -14.91 6.26 -12.98
C PHE A 154 -13.97 7.43 -13.32
N ALA A 155 -13.08 7.26 -14.30
CA ALA A 155 -12.14 8.29 -14.75
C ALA A 155 -12.03 8.38 -16.30
N PRO A 156 -13.15 8.44 -17.05
CA PRO A 156 -13.14 8.39 -18.52
C PRO A 156 -12.40 9.55 -19.20
N ARG A 157 -12.12 10.63 -18.45
CA ARG A 157 -11.39 11.81 -18.94
C ARG A 157 -9.88 11.66 -18.81
N LEU A 158 -9.38 10.70 -18.04
CA LEU A 158 -7.96 10.48 -17.85
C LEU A 158 -7.42 9.67 -19.04
N LEU A 159 -6.87 10.39 -20.01
CA LEU A 159 -6.26 9.83 -21.20
C LEU A 159 -4.73 9.99 -21.10
N VAL A 160 -4.01 8.93 -21.46
CA VAL A 160 -2.55 8.92 -21.53
C VAL A 160 -2.08 8.64 -22.96
N LYS A 161 -0.83 8.99 -23.24
CA LYS A 161 -0.22 8.74 -24.55
C LYS A 161 0.35 7.33 -24.59
N ASP A 162 -0.08 6.54 -25.56
CA ASP A 162 0.57 5.26 -25.85
C ASP A 162 1.92 5.46 -26.56
N LYS A 163 2.63 4.35 -26.83
CA LYS A 163 3.92 4.34 -27.54
C LYS A 163 3.88 4.99 -28.92
N ASP A 164 2.70 5.06 -29.55
CA ASP A 164 2.47 5.63 -30.87
C ASP A 164 1.97 7.09 -30.78
N GLY A 165 1.92 7.66 -29.57
CA GLY A 165 1.46 9.02 -29.29
C GLY A 165 -0.06 9.20 -29.33
N LYS A 166 -0.82 8.11 -29.45
CA LYS A 166 -2.28 8.14 -29.45
C LYS A 166 -2.80 8.27 -28.01
N SER A 167 -3.84 9.08 -27.84
CA SER A 167 -4.53 9.19 -26.55
C SER A 167 -5.42 7.96 -26.32
N VAL A 168 -5.18 7.25 -25.22
CA VAL A 168 -5.94 6.07 -24.81
C VAL A 168 -6.38 6.19 -23.35
N PRO A 169 -7.49 5.57 -22.93
CA PRO A 169 -7.89 5.54 -21.52
C PRO A 169 -6.81 4.91 -20.63
N ILE A 170 -6.62 5.47 -19.44
CA ILE A 170 -5.60 4.98 -18.48
C ILE A 170 -5.80 3.50 -18.10
N GLN A 171 -7.05 3.04 -17.96
CA GLN A 171 -7.33 1.63 -17.64
C GLN A 171 -6.75 0.72 -18.71
N GLN A 172 -7.05 1.01 -19.98
CA GLN A 172 -6.58 0.24 -21.12
C GLN A 172 -5.06 0.27 -21.22
N PHE A 173 -4.44 1.44 -20.99
CA PHE A 173 -2.98 1.54 -20.97
C PHE A 173 -2.36 0.63 -19.91
N LEU A 174 -2.81 0.75 -18.66
CA LEU A 174 -2.24 -0.01 -17.53
C LEU A 174 -2.48 -1.51 -17.70
N GLN A 175 -3.68 -1.93 -18.08
CA GLN A 175 -3.99 -3.35 -18.30
C GLN A 175 -3.18 -3.94 -19.47
N ASN A 176 -3.04 -3.21 -20.58
CA ASN A 176 -2.24 -3.69 -21.70
C ASN A 176 -0.76 -3.81 -21.36
N ALA A 177 -0.19 -2.84 -20.63
CA ALA A 177 1.20 -2.92 -20.17
C ALA A 177 1.39 -4.11 -19.21
N TYR A 178 0.50 -4.28 -18.23
CA TYR A 178 0.54 -5.40 -17.30
C TYR A 178 0.44 -6.76 -18.00
N LEU A 179 -0.46 -6.89 -18.98
CA LEU A 179 -0.61 -8.12 -19.77
C LEU A 179 0.61 -8.40 -20.64
N ALA A 180 1.20 -7.37 -21.26
CA ALA A 180 2.41 -7.52 -22.06
C ALA A 180 3.61 -7.98 -21.21
N MET A 181 3.78 -7.40 -20.03
CA MET A 181 4.78 -7.85 -19.05
C MET A 181 4.52 -9.29 -18.59
N SER A 182 3.26 -9.62 -18.29
CA SER A 182 2.87 -10.98 -17.86
C SER A 182 3.13 -12.01 -18.95
N GLU A 183 2.84 -11.68 -20.21
CA GLU A 183 3.13 -12.52 -21.37
C GLU A 183 4.64 -12.73 -21.51
N LEU A 184 5.45 -11.67 -21.40
CA LEU A 184 6.90 -11.76 -21.46
C LEU A 184 7.45 -12.67 -20.36
N LEU A 185 6.99 -12.52 -19.12
CA LEU A 185 7.35 -13.40 -18.02
C LEU A 185 6.99 -14.86 -18.33
N ALA A 186 5.75 -15.12 -18.78
CA ALA A 186 5.29 -16.47 -19.11
C ALA A 186 6.12 -17.11 -20.24
N ARG A 187 6.45 -16.35 -21.30
CA ARG A 187 7.34 -16.81 -22.38
C ARG A 187 8.77 -17.07 -21.90
N THR A 188 9.22 -16.35 -20.87
CA THR A 188 10.59 -16.44 -20.36
C THR A 188 10.82 -17.66 -19.48
N VAL A 189 9.81 -18.12 -18.72
CA VAL A 189 9.99 -19.19 -17.72
C VAL A 189 9.00 -20.34 -17.83
N GLY A 190 7.95 -20.20 -18.63
CA GLY A 190 6.84 -21.16 -18.70
C GLY A 190 7.18 -22.49 -19.38
N ASP A 191 8.31 -22.58 -20.09
CA ASP A 191 8.85 -23.81 -20.67
C ASP A 191 9.73 -24.62 -19.70
N LEU A 192 10.03 -24.08 -18.51
CA LEU A 192 10.88 -24.76 -17.53
C LEU A 192 10.10 -25.85 -16.78
N ASP A 193 10.67 -27.05 -16.69
CA ASP A 193 10.09 -28.18 -15.92
C ASP A 193 9.76 -27.82 -14.45
N GLY A 194 10.51 -26.88 -13.88
CA GLY A 194 10.32 -26.39 -12.52
C GLY A 194 9.15 -25.42 -12.36
N VAL A 195 8.48 -24.98 -13.41
CA VAL A 195 7.39 -23.99 -13.36
C VAL A 195 6.04 -24.65 -13.65
N LEU A 196 5.16 -24.68 -12.65
CA LEU A 196 3.85 -25.32 -12.75
C LEU A 196 2.75 -24.41 -13.29
N GLY A 197 2.90 -23.11 -13.13
CA GLY A 197 1.89 -22.15 -13.52
C GLY A 197 2.12 -20.76 -12.95
N PHE A 198 1.12 -19.90 -13.15
CA PHE A 198 1.18 -18.48 -12.87
C PHE A 198 -0.03 -18.02 -12.05
N GLU A 199 0.22 -17.24 -11.01
CA GLU A 199 -0.78 -16.42 -10.34
C GLU A 199 -0.69 -15.01 -10.94
N MET A 200 -1.73 -14.62 -11.66
CA MET A 200 -1.70 -13.41 -12.48
C MET A 200 -1.66 -12.12 -11.67
N MET A 201 -2.15 -12.10 -10.42
CA MET A 201 -2.04 -10.95 -9.51
C MET A 201 -2.29 -11.40 -8.08
N ASN A 202 -1.38 -11.07 -7.17
CA ASN A 202 -1.59 -11.25 -5.72
C ASN A 202 -2.68 -10.31 -5.20
N GLU A 203 -3.61 -10.87 -4.43
CA GLU A 203 -4.61 -10.14 -3.62
C GLU A 203 -5.17 -8.85 -4.27
N PRO A 204 -5.86 -8.94 -5.42
CA PRO A 204 -6.45 -7.78 -6.07
C PRO A 204 -7.31 -6.94 -5.10
N HIS A 205 -6.99 -5.66 -4.96
CA HIS A 205 -7.79 -4.73 -4.17
C HIS A 205 -8.72 -3.93 -5.08
N ARG A 206 -9.96 -3.66 -4.62
CA ARG A 206 -11.00 -2.97 -5.41
C ARG A 206 -10.80 -1.45 -5.53
N GLY A 207 -9.96 -0.86 -4.70
CA GLY A 207 -9.86 0.59 -4.56
C GLY A 207 -11.17 1.21 -4.06
N TYR A 208 -11.70 2.18 -4.80
CA TYR A 208 -12.97 2.86 -4.51
C TYR A 208 -14.20 2.23 -5.20
N ILE A 209 -14.03 1.17 -5.99
CA ILE A 209 -15.15 0.48 -6.64
C ILE A 209 -16.07 -0.07 -5.55
N ASP A 210 -17.36 0.28 -5.58
CA ASP A 210 -18.35 -0.04 -4.54
C ASP A 210 -18.11 0.67 -3.18
N LEU A 211 -17.51 1.87 -3.20
CA LEU A 211 -17.42 2.70 -2.00
C LEU A 211 -18.81 3.25 -1.63
N GLN A 212 -19.32 2.83 -0.48
CA GLN A 212 -20.67 3.20 -0.01
C GLN A 212 -20.78 4.66 0.45
N SER A 213 -19.68 5.28 0.88
CA SER A 213 -19.66 6.66 1.37
C SER A 213 -18.28 7.30 1.22
N PHE A 214 -18.25 8.55 0.77
CA PHE A 214 -17.02 9.35 0.74
C PHE A 214 -16.51 9.74 2.14
N HIS A 215 -17.34 9.61 3.17
CA HIS A 215 -17.05 10.00 4.55
C HIS A 215 -16.70 8.80 5.45
N SER A 216 -16.64 7.58 4.91
CA SER A 216 -16.27 6.39 5.67
C SER A 216 -15.93 5.23 4.75
N TRP A 217 -14.86 4.51 5.09
CA TRP A 217 -14.66 3.15 4.63
C TRP A 217 -15.56 2.17 5.38
N ASP A 218 -15.69 0.96 4.87
CA ASP A 218 -16.32 -0.13 5.61
C ASP A 218 -15.42 -0.55 6.78
N TYR A 219 -15.94 -0.38 7.98
CA TYR A 219 -15.25 -0.69 9.24
C TYR A 219 -14.88 -2.17 9.37
N ASN A 220 -15.67 -3.09 8.79
CA ASN A 220 -15.45 -4.52 8.95
C ASN A 220 -14.39 -5.09 8.01
N THR A 221 -14.19 -4.45 6.86
CA THR A 221 -13.27 -4.93 5.82
C THR A 221 -12.02 -4.05 5.69
N GLY A 222 -12.10 -2.77 6.06
CA GLY A 222 -10.97 -1.85 6.01
C GLY A 222 -10.06 -1.96 7.23
N LEU A 223 -8.76 -2.16 6.99
CA LEU A 223 -7.78 -2.12 8.07
C LEU A 223 -7.52 -0.68 8.51
N HIS A 224 -7.79 -0.39 9.78
CA HIS A 224 -7.70 0.97 10.34
C HIS A 224 -6.72 1.05 11.52
N LEU A 225 -5.51 1.54 11.25
CA LEU A 225 -4.45 1.80 12.21
C LEU A 225 -3.67 3.04 11.77
N SER A 226 -3.19 3.85 12.72
CA SER A 226 -2.58 5.15 12.44
C SER A 226 -3.57 6.08 11.70
N TYR A 227 -3.09 6.96 10.82
CA TYR A 227 -3.91 7.85 10.02
C TYR A 227 -4.80 7.07 9.05
N TYR A 228 -6.12 7.20 9.23
CA TYR A 228 -7.14 6.51 8.45
C TYR A 228 -8.08 7.52 7.78
N PRO A 229 -7.64 8.17 6.68
CA PRO A 229 -8.46 9.13 5.96
C PRO A 229 -9.63 8.43 5.26
N THR A 230 -10.77 9.10 5.23
CA THR A 230 -11.87 8.78 4.33
C THR A 230 -11.47 9.10 2.88
N ALA A 231 -12.24 8.62 1.90
CA ALA A 231 -11.96 8.94 0.49
C ALA A 231 -11.90 10.46 0.25
N LEU A 232 -12.90 11.22 0.75
CA LEU A 232 -12.91 12.67 0.61
C LEU A 232 -11.70 13.35 1.26
N GLN A 233 -11.35 12.95 2.49
CA GLN A 233 -10.18 13.50 3.18
C GLN A 233 -8.89 13.18 2.43
N SER A 234 -8.78 11.98 1.86
CA SER A 234 -7.61 11.60 1.06
C SER A 234 -7.48 12.48 -0.20
N PHE A 235 -8.59 12.84 -0.85
CA PHE A 235 -8.58 13.75 -2.00
C PHE A 235 -8.15 15.15 -1.61
N GLN A 236 -8.68 15.67 -0.50
CA GLN A 236 -8.33 16.99 0.01
C GLN A 236 -6.84 17.08 0.36
N LEU A 237 -6.32 16.07 1.08
CA LEU A 237 -4.92 15.97 1.42
C LEU A 237 -4.01 15.88 0.17
N GLY A 238 -4.36 15.03 -0.79
CA GLY A 238 -3.60 14.91 -2.05
C GLY A 238 -3.62 16.17 -2.91
N ALA A 239 -4.67 16.99 -2.80
CA ALA A 239 -4.76 18.30 -3.43
C ALA A 239 -4.03 19.41 -2.64
N GLY A 240 -3.35 19.08 -1.54
CA GLY A 240 -2.60 20.03 -0.72
C GLY A 240 -3.44 20.81 0.28
N HIS A 241 -4.66 20.37 0.59
CA HIS A 241 -5.51 21.01 1.60
C HIS A 241 -5.33 20.34 2.97
N PRO A 242 -4.87 21.08 4.01
CA PRO A 242 -4.78 20.56 5.37
C PRO A 242 -6.14 20.04 5.84
N THR A 243 -6.17 18.79 6.28
CA THR A 243 -7.42 18.08 6.58
C THR A 243 -7.28 17.30 7.88
N GLU A 244 -8.25 17.45 8.79
CA GLU A 244 -8.30 16.65 10.01
C GLU A 244 -8.70 15.20 9.67
N VAL A 245 -7.88 14.24 10.08
CA VAL A 245 -8.09 12.82 9.82
C VAL A 245 -8.19 12.02 11.13
N ALA A 246 -8.96 10.94 11.10
CA ALA A 246 -9.03 10.03 12.23
C ALA A 246 -7.69 9.30 12.41
N VAL A 247 -7.21 9.25 13.65
CA VAL A 247 -6.06 8.43 14.03
C VAL A 247 -6.56 7.23 14.82
N TRP A 248 -6.09 6.05 14.48
CA TRP A 248 -6.43 4.79 15.15
C TRP A 248 -5.23 4.20 15.86
N THR A 249 -5.48 3.59 17.01
CA THR A 249 -4.45 2.97 17.86
C THR A 249 -4.86 1.55 18.21
N ARG A 250 -3.88 0.69 18.46
CA ARG A 250 -4.12 -0.69 18.89
C ARG A 250 -4.94 -0.74 20.19
N SER A 251 -5.82 -1.73 20.29
CA SER A 251 -6.60 -1.99 21.49
C SER A 251 -6.91 -3.48 21.65
N PHE A 252 -7.55 -3.81 22.76
CA PHE A 252 -8.08 -5.14 23.05
C PHE A 252 -9.41 -4.97 23.81
N PRO A 253 -10.45 -5.79 23.57
CA PRO A 253 -10.51 -6.94 22.65
C PRO A 253 -10.68 -6.56 21.17
N MET A 254 -11.15 -5.34 20.87
CA MET A 254 -11.25 -4.85 19.50
C MET A 254 -9.85 -4.49 18.96
N PRO A 255 -9.47 -4.88 17.72
CA PRO A 255 -8.10 -4.74 17.21
C PRO A 255 -7.54 -3.32 17.32
N THR A 256 -8.38 -2.32 17.06
CA THR A 256 -8.00 -0.92 17.21
C THR A 256 -9.19 -0.06 17.66
N ARG A 257 -8.86 1.11 18.21
CA ARG A 257 -9.79 2.13 18.67
C ARG A 257 -9.31 3.50 18.19
N ARG A 258 -10.26 4.41 17.99
CA ARG A 258 -9.97 5.85 17.88
C ARG A 258 -9.78 6.40 19.29
N PRO A 259 -8.55 6.77 19.70
CA PRO A 259 -8.35 7.40 21.00
C PRO A 259 -9.08 8.74 21.00
N ARG A 260 -10.05 8.90 21.90
CA ARG A 260 -10.56 10.22 22.25
C ARG A 260 -9.65 10.78 23.33
N GLY A 261 -9.12 11.98 23.13
CA GLY A 261 -8.40 12.68 24.18
C GLY A 261 -9.28 12.75 25.43
N LYS A 262 -8.69 12.51 26.61
CA LYS A 262 -9.40 12.75 27.87
C LYS A 262 -9.25 14.22 28.19
N CYS A 263 -10.36 14.96 28.19
CA CYS A 263 -10.34 16.33 28.68
C CYS A 263 -10.22 16.29 30.20
N ILE A 264 -9.11 16.79 30.76
CA ILE A 264 -8.90 16.86 32.21
C ILE A 264 -10.03 17.64 32.89
N TRP A 265 -10.60 18.64 32.23
CA TRP A 265 -11.73 19.40 32.75
C TRP A 265 -13.04 18.62 32.73
N ALA A 266 -13.24 17.72 31.76
CA ALA A 266 -14.37 16.79 31.82
C ALA A 266 -14.18 15.75 32.93
N MET A 267 -12.94 15.31 33.20
CA MET A 267 -12.62 14.40 34.32
C MET A 267 -12.89 15.01 35.70
N HIS A 268 -12.82 16.34 35.81
CA HIS A 268 -13.12 17.07 37.05
C HIS A 268 -14.54 17.67 37.09
N ASP A 269 -15.42 17.23 36.18
CA ASP A 269 -16.80 17.70 36.06
C ASP A 269 -16.89 19.24 35.93
N VAL A 270 -15.93 19.87 35.24
CA VAL A 270 -16.00 21.31 34.93
C VAL A 270 -17.04 21.53 33.84
N TRP A 271 -17.07 20.64 32.85
CA TRP A 271 -17.99 20.65 31.72
C TRP A 271 -18.32 19.22 31.27
N GLY A 272 -19.39 19.05 30.50
CA GLY A 272 -19.77 17.78 29.87
C GLY A 272 -20.52 17.98 28.55
N TRP A 273 -20.71 16.91 27.77
CA TRP A 273 -21.51 16.95 26.54
C TRP A 273 -22.97 16.58 26.84
N ASP A 274 -23.89 17.50 26.56
CA ASP A 274 -25.33 17.25 26.63
C ASP A 274 -25.81 16.63 25.31
N VAL A 275 -26.19 15.35 25.36
CA VAL A 275 -26.62 14.58 24.19
C VAL A 275 -27.95 15.06 23.60
N VAL A 276 -28.81 15.69 24.40
CA VAL A 276 -30.10 16.22 23.94
C VAL A 276 -29.91 17.53 23.21
N LYS A 277 -29.04 18.40 23.76
CA LYS A 277 -28.73 19.71 23.16
C LYS A 277 -27.67 19.63 22.06
N ASN A 278 -26.97 18.51 21.97
CA ASN A 278 -25.81 18.31 21.10
C ASN A 278 -24.76 19.43 21.26
N ALA A 279 -24.46 19.79 22.52
CA ALA A 279 -23.56 20.88 22.86
C ALA A 279 -22.81 20.62 24.17
N GLY A 280 -21.65 21.28 24.32
CA GLY A 280 -20.93 21.32 25.59
C GLY A 280 -21.65 22.22 26.60
N VAL A 281 -21.78 21.76 27.84
CA VAL A 281 -22.38 22.50 28.95
C VAL A 281 -21.40 22.64 30.10
N VAL A 282 -21.38 23.81 30.74
CA VAL A 282 -20.62 24.04 31.97
C VAL A 282 -21.37 23.39 33.12
N LEU A 283 -20.67 22.55 33.89
CA LEU A 283 -21.21 21.86 35.05
C LEU A 283 -20.83 22.58 36.35
N ARG A 284 -19.68 23.29 36.36
CA ARG A 284 -19.15 24.00 37.53
C ARG A 284 -18.60 25.38 37.13
N GLU A 285 -19.48 26.37 37.07
CA GLU A 285 -19.20 27.76 36.66
C GLU A 285 -18.00 28.40 37.39
N HIS A 286 -17.80 28.03 38.66
CA HIS A 286 -16.80 28.64 39.54
C HIS A 286 -15.63 27.71 39.87
N TYR A 287 -15.44 26.63 39.11
CA TYR A 287 -14.41 25.62 39.38
C TYR A 287 -13.01 26.23 39.56
N PHE A 288 -12.63 27.16 38.67
CA PHE A 288 -11.29 27.75 38.68
C PHE A 288 -11.12 28.90 39.70
N MET A 289 -12.18 29.32 40.38
CA MET A 289 -12.11 30.35 41.42
C MET A 289 -11.92 29.77 42.82
N LYS A 290 -12.06 28.46 42.98
CA LYS A 290 -12.03 27.78 44.28
C LYS A 290 -11.15 26.54 44.22
N HIS A 291 -10.41 26.30 45.28
CA HIS A 291 -9.64 25.08 45.44
C HIS A 291 -10.59 23.88 45.39
N SER A 292 -10.33 22.93 44.49
CA SER A 292 -11.26 21.85 44.15
C SER A 292 -11.64 20.94 45.32
N VAL A 293 -10.73 20.74 46.28
CA VAL A 293 -10.94 19.96 47.51
C VAL A 293 -11.49 20.79 48.69
N THR A 294 -10.91 21.98 48.96
CA THR A 294 -11.24 22.74 50.18
C THR A 294 -12.35 23.77 49.98
N GLY A 295 -12.73 24.07 48.74
CA GLY A 295 -13.74 25.08 48.39
C GLY A 295 -13.34 26.52 48.68
N LYS A 296 -12.14 26.76 49.25
CA LYS A 296 -11.62 28.09 49.51
C LYS A 296 -11.32 28.81 48.20
N LYS A 297 -11.54 30.12 48.18
CA LYS A 297 -11.16 30.95 47.04
C LYS A 297 -9.64 30.79 46.80
N ILE A 298 -9.26 30.65 45.53
CA ILE A 298 -7.85 30.73 45.14
C ILE A 298 -7.53 32.21 44.99
N ASP A 299 -6.50 32.68 45.70
CA ASP A 299 -6.02 34.06 45.66
C ASP A 299 -5.17 34.33 44.42
#